data_AF-A0A3M1YEF1-F1
#
_entry.id   AF-A0A3M1YEF1-F1
#
_cell.length_a   1.000
_cell.length_b   1.000
_cell.length_c   1.000
_cell.angle_alpha   90.00
_cell.angle_beta   90.00
_cell.angle_gamma   90.00
#
_symmetry.space_group_name_H-M   'P 1'
#
loop_
_entity.id
_entity.type
_entity.pdbx_description
1 polymer ?
#
loop_
_entity_poly.entity_id
_entity_poly.type
_entity_poly.pdbx_seq_one_letter_code
_entity_poly.pdbx_strand_id
1 'polypeptide(L)' 'MMKAGPFLKWVGGKSQLLTQFYDYYPPDLRNHKIKKYFEPFVGGGAVFFE' A
#
# COMPACT_ATOMS: atom_id res chain seq x y z
N MET A 1 13.21 -10.98 9.57
CA MET A 1 11.92 -10.62 10.19
C MET A 1 10.84 -10.78 9.13
N MET A 2 9.78 -11.56 9.39
CA MET A 2 8.71 -11.76 8.40
C MET A 2 7.86 -10.49 8.29
N LYS A 3 7.69 -9.97 7.07
CA LYS A 3 6.75 -8.88 6.78
C LYS A 3 5.36 -9.46 6.53
N ALA A 4 4.33 -8.80 7.04
CA ALA A 4 2.95 -9.12 6.67
C ALA A 4 2.73 -8.76 5.18
N GLY A 5 1.82 -9.47 4.52
CA GLY A 5 1.55 -9.28 3.10
C GLY A 5 0.12 -9.65 2.72
N PRO A 6 -0.30 -9.35 1.47
CA PRO A 6 -1.57 -9.81 0.93
C PRO A 6 -1.71 -11.32 1.10
N PHE A 7 -2.74 -11.76 1.82
CA PHE A 7 -2.99 -13.18 2.09
C PHE A 7 -4.06 -13.79 1.17
N LEU A 8 -4.69 -12.96 0.33
CA LEU A 8 -5.72 -13.36 -0.63
C LEU A 8 -5.34 -12.92 -2.03
N LYS A 9 -5.42 -13.84 -3.00
CA LYS A 9 -5.30 -13.49 -4.42
C LYS A 9 -6.54 -12.70 -4.83
N TRP A 10 -6.35 -11.43 -5.18
CA TRP A 10 -7.44 -10.50 -5.48
C TRP A 10 -7.40 -10.02 -6.93
N VAL A 11 -8.56 -9.94 -7.57
CA VAL A 11 -8.68 -9.36 -8.93
C VAL A 11 -8.45 -7.85 -8.84
N GLY A 12 -7.56 -7.31 -9.68
CA GLY A 12 -7.14 -5.92 -9.59
C GLY A 12 -6.13 -5.66 -8.45
N GLY A 13 -5.39 -6.67 -8.01
CA GLY A 13 -4.29 -6.52 -7.07
C GLY A 13 -3.25 -5.52 -7.58
N LYS A 14 -2.94 -4.50 -6.76
CA LYS A 14 -2.10 -3.36 -7.14
C LYS A 14 -0.59 -3.61 -6.99
N SER A 15 -0.17 -4.84 -6.66
CA SER A 15 1.23 -5.17 -6.32
C SER A 15 2.26 -4.80 -7.39
N GLN A 16 1.90 -4.91 -8.67
CA GLN A 16 2.80 -4.55 -9.79
C GLN A 16 2.93 -3.03 -10.00
N LEU A 17 2.01 -2.23 -9.44
CA LEU A 17 1.97 -0.78 -9.57
C LEU A 17 2.61 -0.05 -8.38
N LEU A 18 2.99 -0.76 -7.32
CA LEU A 18 3.52 -0.16 -6.09
C LEU A 18 4.75 0.72 -6.34
N THR A 19 5.69 0.24 -7.17
CA THR A 19 6.88 1.01 -7.55
C THR A 19 6.53 2.32 -8.27
N GLN A 20 5.44 2.35 -9.02
CA GLN A 20 4.96 3.57 -9.68
C GLN A 20 4.26 4.50 -8.70
N PHE A 21 3.48 3.97 -7.75
CA PHE A 21 2.78 4.77 -6.74
C PHE A 21 3.73 5.50 -5.80
N TYR A 22 4.90 4.92 -5.52
CA TYR A 22 5.90 5.49 -4.63
C TYR A 22 6.20 6.97 -4.95
N ASP A 23 6.32 7.31 -6.23
CA ASP A 23 6.65 8.66 -6.69
C ASP A 23 5.49 9.65 -6.52
N TYR A 24 4.24 9.16 -6.51
CA TYR A 24 3.04 9.97 -6.38
C TYR A 24 2.56 10.14 -4.94
N TYR A 25 3.12 9.39 -3.98
CA TYR A 25 2.74 9.57 -2.59
C TYR A 25 3.17 10.93 -2.04
N PRO A 26 2.34 11.54 -1.16
CA PRO A 26 2.71 12.77 -0.50
C PRO A 26 4.05 12.57 0.25
N PRO A 27 4.96 13.55 0.23
CA PRO A 27 6.23 13.47 0.95
C PRO A 27 6.06 13.15 2.44
N ASP A 28 4.96 13.59 3.04
CA ASP A 28 4.62 13.32 4.44
C ASP A 28 4.35 11.85 4.75
N LEU A 29 3.95 11.04 3.75
CA LEU A 29 3.88 9.59 3.90
C LEU A 29 5.29 9.00 4.06
N ARG A 30 6.21 9.42 3.19
CA ARG A 30 7.64 9.02 3.20
C ARG A 30 8.37 9.49 4.46
N ASN A 31 7.99 10.66 4.98
CA ASN A 31 8.55 11.24 6.20
C ASN A 31 7.82 10.77 7.49
N HIS A 32 6.95 9.77 7.40
CA HIS A 32 6.21 9.21 8.55
C HIS A 32 5.38 10.23 9.36
N LYS A 33 4.91 11.31 8.73
CA LYS A 33 4.08 12.33 9.38
C LYS A 33 2.59 12.02 9.34
N ILE A 34 2.17 11.15 8.42
CA ILE A 34 0.78 10.68 8.33
C ILE A 34 0.53 9.62 9.40
N LYS A 35 -0.33 9.96 10.37
CA LYS A 35 -0.69 9.06 11.50
C LYS A 35 -1.91 8.19 11.25
N LYS A 36 -2.68 8.49 10.21
CA LYS A 36 -3.92 7.79 9.86
C LYS A 36 -3.94 7.54 8.37
N TYR A 37 -4.10 6.28 7.98
CA TYR A 37 -4.24 5.84 6.60
C TYR A 37 -5.63 5.24 6.41
N PHE A 38 -6.32 5.64 5.34
CA PHE A 38 -7.64 5.14 5.00
C PHE A 38 -7.63 4.74 3.52
N GLU A 39 -7.89 3.45 3.23
CA GLU A 39 -8.05 2.93 1.86
C GLU A 39 -9.48 2.38 1.70
N PRO A 40 -10.44 3.19 1.22
CA PRO A 40 -11.84 2.76 1.09
C PRO A 40 -12.04 1.51 0.23
N PHE A 41 -11.11 1.28 -0.72
CA PHE A 41 -11.13 0.15 -1.66
C PHE A 41 -9.86 -0.69 -1.53
N VAL A 42 -9.65 -1.29 -0.36
CA VAL A 42 -8.45 -2.05 0.00
C VAL A 42 -8.19 -3.27 -0.90
N GLY A 43 -9.23 -4.00 -1.28
CA GLY A 43 -9.09 -5.27 -2.00
C GLY A 43 -8.16 -6.23 -1.25
N GLY A 44 -7.14 -6.76 -1.95
CA GLY A 44 -6.10 -7.60 -1.32
C GLY A 44 -5.10 -6.87 -0.41
N GLY A 45 -5.21 -5.55 -0.23
CA GLY A 45 -4.37 -4.77 0.68
C GLY A 45 -2.93 -4.57 0.19
N ALA A 46 -2.68 -4.64 -1.12
CA ALA A 46 -1.34 -4.53 -1.68
C ALA A 46 -0.61 -3.22 -1.29
N VAL A 47 -1.33 -2.10 -1.23
CA VAL A 47 -0.77 -0.80 -0.81
C VAL A 47 -0.58 -0.73 0.69
N PHE A 48 -1.51 -1.30 1.46
CA PHE A 48 -1.44 -1.30 2.92
C PHE A 48 -0.25 -2.09 3.49
N PHE A 49 0.15 -3.18 2.82
CA PHE A 49 1.24 -4.05 3.27
C PHE A 49 2.63 -3.69 2.72
N GLU A 50 2.73 -2.67 1.86
CA GLU A 50 4.00 -2.15 1.34
C GLU A 50 4.78 -1.37 2.43
#